data_AF-A0AAE2BI79-F1
#
_entry.id   AF-A0AAE2BI79-F1
#
_cell.length_a   1.000
_cell.length_b   1.000
_cell.length_c   1.000
_cell.angle_alpha   90.00
_cell.angle_beta   90.00
_cell.angle_gamma   90.00
#
_symmetry.space_group_name_H-M   'P 1'
#
loop_
_entity.id
_entity.type
_entity.pdbx_description
1 polymer ?
#
loop_
_entity_poly.entity_id
_entity_poly.type
_entity_poly.pdbx_seq_one_letter_code
_entity_poly.pdbx_strand_id
1 'polypeptide(L)'
;MELSTRSTPPHCSLLSSPFSSPNVAALLKIKILSWSQETGFPVCIRVRIADRTFNLHKNPLTCKSGYFREKLEKSNEVELPPNFPGGAETFEMIALFIYGSSTLVDPFNVAALRCAAEFLHMTEEYGTGNLCQRFDIYLNQVVLQSWNDTLIVLQKCQNLLPLAEELLIVSRCIETLAFMACMEILDPERRRDQPVVTLETLACRPWSDEMVKNIISQDLWIKDLIALPLAFFKRVIGSLRRQGVKEKYVSPIILFYADKWIILRNAANEGADDSMKNLAVIMQVVVDLLPNGCGEATESDCLSAAFGSESWDMYLNEIAANSELCCKRFMNLIETVPGSSRQTHDHLYRAVNTFFQSHPNLSQEEKGLVCKYLNCQKLSQEICIEAVQNEFDAVKTNSPGTF
;
A
#
# COMPACT_ATOMS: atom_id res chain seq x y z
N MET A 1 -41.30 -9.00 -3.77
CA MET A 1 -40.33 -10.11 -3.84
C MET A 1 -39.11 -9.58 -4.55
N GLU A 2 -38.21 -9.00 -3.77
CA GLU A 2 -36.95 -8.43 -4.23
C GLU A 2 -35.93 -9.56 -4.46
N LEU A 3 -35.30 -9.57 -5.63
CA LEU A 3 -34.08 -10.31 -5.89
C LEU A 3 -32.92 -9.30 -5.78
N SER A 4 -32.19 -9.41 -4.68
CA SER A 4 -31.01 -8.61 -4.38
C SER A 4 -29.83 -9.05 -5.26
N THR A 5 -29.44 -8.21 -6.22
CA THR A 5 -28.17 -8.34 -6.93
C THR A 5 -27.09 -7.60 -6.15
N ARG A 6 -26.27 -8.34 -5.40
CA ARG A 6 -25.04 -7.82 -4.81
C ARG A 6 -24.01 -7.55 -5.91
N SER A 7 -23.71 -6.28 -6.14
CA SER A 7 -22.58 -5.83 -6.95
C SER A 7 -21.26 -6.11 -6.23
N THR A 8 -20.40 -6.91 -6.84
CA THR A 8 -19.01 -7.12 -6.47
C THR A 8 -18.18 -5.85 -6.74
N PRO A 9 -17.24 -5.46 -5.85
CA PRO A 9 -16.38 -4.30 -6.09
C PRO A 9 -15.33 -4.60 -7.19
N PRO A 10 -14.74 -3.57 -7.83
CA PRO A 10 -13.88 -3.74 -8.99
C PRO A 10 -12.59 -4.47 -8.58
N HIS A 11 -12.35 -5.59 -9.23
CA HIS A 11 -11.15 -6.41 -9.05
C HIS A 11 -9.89 -5.59 -9.36
N CYS A 12 -9.01 -5.45 -8.36
CA CYS A 12 -7.59 -5.21 -8.59
C CYS A 12 -7.09 -6.37 -9.47
N SER A 13 -6.62 -6.07 -10.67
CA SER A 13 -6.10 -7.05 -11.63
C SER A 13 -4.96 -7.82 -10.98
N LEU A 14 -5.27 -9.02 -10.46
CA LEU A 14 -4.29 -9.94 -9.91
C LEU A 14 -3.36 -10.33 -11.04
N LEU A 15 -2.12 -9.83 -11.01
CA LEU A 15 -1.07 -10.35 -11.89
C LEU A 15 -1.00 -11.87 -11.69
N SER A 16 -1.31 -12.59 -12.77
CA SER A 16 -1.12 -14.03 -12.91
C SER A 16 0.32 -14.29 -13.34
N SER A 17 0.92 -15.37 -12.84
CA SER A 17 2.27 -15.76 -13.25
C SER A 17 2.32 -15.92 -14.78
N PRO A 18 3.33 -15.34 -15.47
CA PRO A 18 3.49 -15.47 -16.92
C PRO A 18 3.86 -16.91 -17.34
N PHE A 19 4.25 -17.75 -16.38
CA PHE A 19 4.49 -19.17 -16.61
C PHE A 19 3.20 -19.95 -16.33
N SER A 20 2.51 -20.39 -17.38
CA SER A 20 1.40 -21.34 -17.22
C SER A 20 1.96 -22.57 -16.51
N SER A 21 1.46 -22.88 -15.32
CA SER A 21 1.95 -24.01 -14.55
C SER A 21 1.79 -25.31 -15.35
N PRO A 22 2.71 -26.29 -15.26
CA PRO A 22 2.39 -27.64 -15.67
C PRO A 22 1.12 -28.09 -14.92
N ASN A 23 0.37 -29.04 -15.48
CA ASN A 23 -0.84 -29.55 -14.83
C ASN A 23 -0.43 -30.31 -13.54
N VAL A 24 -0.25 -29.57 -12.44
CA VAL A 24 0.22 -30.05 -11.12
C VAL A 24 -0.69 -31.17 -10.64
N ALA A 25 -2.00 -31.04 -10.87
CA ALA A 25 -2.98 -32.07 -10.57
C ALA A 25 -2.74 -33.38 -11.31
N ALA A 26 -2.42 -33.32 -12.61
CA ALA A 26 -2.08 -34.51 -13.39
C ALA A 26 -0.79 -35.15 -12.89
N LEU A 27 0.25 -34.35 -12.61
CA LEU A 27 1.52 -34.85 -12.07
C LEU A 27 1.35 -35.50 -10.70
N LEU A 28 0.56 -34.89 -9.81
CA LEU A 28 0.27 -35.44 -8.49
C LEU A 28 -0.48 -36.77 -8.60
N LYS A 29 -1.49 -36.87 -9.48
CA LYS A 29 -2.19 -38.14 -9.74
C LYS A 29 -1.24 -39.24 -10.21
N ILE A 30 -0.33 -38.92 -11.15
CA ILE A 30 0.68 -39.86 -11.63
C ILE A 30 1.57 -40.34 -10.47
N LYS A 31 2.04 -39.41 -9.62
CA LYS A 31 2.89 -39.74 -8.47
C LYS A 31 2.19 -40.59 -7.42
N ILE A 32 0.91 -40.32 -7.14
CA ILE A 32 0.10 -41.13 -6.23
C ILE A 32 -0.04 -42.57 -6.76
N LEU A 33 -0.35 -42.72 -8.06
CA LEU A 33 -0.47 -44.04 -8.68
C LEU A 33 0.85 -44.80 -8.70
N SER A 34 1.96 -44.14 -9.09
CA SER A 34 3.32 -44.72 -9.07
C SER A 34 3.69 -45.25 -7.69
N TRP A 35 3.46 -44.44 -6.66
CA TRP A 35 3.75 -44.82 -5.28
C TRP A 35 2.93 -46.03 -4.81
N SER A 36 1.66 -46.12 -5.23
CA SER A 36 0.80 -47.27 -4.91
C SER A 36 1.33 -48.55 -5.57
N GLN A 37 1.78 -48.44 -6.82
CA GLN A 37 2.33 -49.57 -7.58
C GLN A 37 3.66 -50.06 -7.00
N GLU A 38 4.52 -49.14 -6.58
CA GLU A 38 5.85 -49.45 -6.03
C GLU A 38 5.79 -50.07 -4.63
N THR A 39 4.87 -49.59 -3.78
CA THR A 39 4.83 -49.99 -2.37
C THR A 39 3.74 -51.01 -2.03
N GLY A 40 2.73 -51.17 -2.89
CA GLY A 40 1.56 -52.03 -2.66
C GLY A 40 0.58 -51.50 -1.61
N PHE A 41 0.82 -50.33 -1.02
CA PHE A 41 -0.09 -49.76 -0.02
C PHE A 41 -1.24 -48.97 -0.67
N PRO A 42 -2.47 -49.05 -0.12
CA PRO A 42 -3.61 -48.34 -0.67
C PRO A 42 -3.65 -46.87 -0.24
N VAL A 43 -4.27 -46.03 -1.07
CA VAL A 43 -4.64 -44.66 -0.73
C VAL A 43 -5.70 -44.69 0.38
N CYS A 44 -5.33 -44.30 1.60
CA CYS A 44 -6.17 -44.46 2.79
C CYS A 44 -6.44 -43.16 3.57
N ILE A 45 -5.78 -42.06 3.21
CA ILE A 45 -5.92 -40.77 3.88
C ILE A 45 -6.73 -39.82 3.02
N ARG A 46 -7.69 -39.12 3.64
CA ARG A 46 -8.50 -38.08 2.99
C ARG A 46 -8.17 -36.73 3.60
N VAL A 47 -7.61 -35.83 2.80
CA VAL A 47 -7.38 -34.43 3.19
C VAL A 47 -8.41 -33.55 2.48
N ARG A 48 -9.21 -32.77 3.22
CA ARG A 48 -10.19 -31.83 2.67
C ARG A 48 -9.74 -30.38 2.88
N ILE A 49 -9.88 -29.57 1.84
CA ILE A 49 -9.59 -28.13 1.85
C ILE A 49 -10.67 -27.44 1.04
N ALA A 50 -11.52 -26.66 1.70
CA ALA A 50 -12.72 -26.08 1.08
C ALA A 50 -13.53 -27.16 0.33
N ASP A 51 -13.74 -27.00 -0.98
CA ASP A 51 -14.49 -27.92 -1.84
C ASP A 51 -13.63 -29.03 -2.47
N ARG A 52 -12.30 -29.01 -2.26
CA ARG A 52 -11.36 -29.97 -2.84
C ARG A 52 -10.99 -31.07 -1.84
N THR A 53 -10.96 -32.31 -2.34
CA THR A 53 -10.57 -33.50 -1.56
C THR A 53 -9.39 -34.19 -2.22
N PHE A 54 -8.35 -34.48 -1.42
CA PHE A 54 -7.16 -35.18 -1.81
C PHE A 54 -7.11 -36.55 -1.13
N ASN A 55 -7.02 -37.61 -1.92
CA ASN A 55 -6.84 -38.96 -1.42
C ASN A 55 -5.36 -39.31 -1.52
N LEU A 56 -4.70 -39.52 -0.38
CA LEU A 56 -3.25 -39.63 -0.25
C LEU A 56 -2.83 -40.84 0.62
N HIS A 57 -1.53 -41.08 0.69
CA HIS A 57 -0.93 -42.13 1.51
C HIS A 57 -0.44 -41.58 2.86
N LYS A 58 -0.58 -42.37 3.93
CA LYS A 58 -0.17 -41.98 5.28
C LYS A 58 1.34 -41.76 5.41
N ASN A 59 2.16 -42.66 4.87
CA ASN A 59 3.60 -42.62 5.06
C ASN A 59 4.26 -41.37 4.45
N PRO A 60 4.02 -41.01 3.17
CA PRO A 60 4.58 -39.78 2.60
C PRO A 60 4.26 -38.54 3.42
N LEU A 61 3.00 -38.38 3.84
CA LEU A 61 2.55 -37.24 4.64
C LEU A 61 3.27 -37.16 6.01
N THR A 62 3.24 -38.25 6.78
CA THR A 62 3.79 -38.27 8.16
C THR A 62 5.32 -38.24 8.20
N CYS A 63 5.99 -38.67 7.14
CA CYS A 63 7.43 -38.54 7.01
C CYS A 63 7.87 -37.09 6.82
N LYS A 64 7.10 -36.28 6.07
CA LYS A 64 7.50 -34.93 5.62
C LYS A 64 6.83 -33.77 6.38
N SER A 65 5.79 -34.02 7.16
CA SER A 65 5.01 -33.00 7.86
C SER A 65 4.74 -33.40 9.31
N GLY A 66 5.11 -32.52 10.24
CA GLY A 66 4.78 -32.69 11.66
C GLY A 66 3.29 -32.58 11.94
N TYR A 67 2.59 -31.68 11.23
CA TYR A 67 1.14 -31.54 11.35
C TYR A 67 0.41 -32.84 11.01
N PHE A 68 0.74 -33.46 9.87
CA PHE A 68 0.11 -34.72 9.48
C PHE A 68 0.54 -35.89 10.36
N ARG A 69 1.78 -35.91 10.87
CA ARG A 69 2.21 -36.91 11.84
C ARG A 69 1.30 -36.92 13.06
N GLU A 70 1.05 -35.76 13.65
CA GLU A 70 0.18 -35.64 14.84
C GLU A 70 -1.30 -35.94 14.52
N LYS A 71 -1.83 -35.39 13.42
CA LYS A 71 -3.26 -35.53 13.09
C LYS A 71 -3.64 -36.94 12.65
N LEU A 72 -2.77 -37.62 11.89
CA LEU A 72 -3.02 -38.96 11.35
C LEU A 72 -2.83 -40.08 12.37
N GLU A 73 -2.39 -39.78 13.59
CA GLU A 73 -2.47 -40.70 14.73
C GLU A 73 -3.92 -40.88 15.20
N LYS A 74 -4.76 -39.85 15.05
CA LYS A 74 -6.12 -39.80 15.60
C LYS A 74 -7.19 -40.17 14.57
N SER A 75 -7.01 -39.76 13.32
CA SER A 75 -8.01 -39.93 12.25
C SER A 75 -7.34 -40.08 10.88
N ASN A 76 -7.92 -40.89 9.99
CA ASN A 76 -7.49 -40.98 8.59
C ASN A 76 -8.12 -39.89 7.70
N GLU A 77 -9.02 -39.08 8.25
CA GLU A 77 -9.59 -37.91 7.61
C GLU A 77 -9.09 -36.65 8.31
N VAL A 78 -8.52 -35.73 7.52
CA VAL A 78 -7.98 -34.45 8.00
C VAL A 78 -8.65 -33.33 7.23
N GLU A 79 -9.24 -32.39 7.96
CA GLU A 79 -9.84 -31.19 7.40
C GLU A 79 -8.93 -30.00 7.71
N LEU A 80 -8.40 -29.39 6.65
CA LEU A 80 -7.62 -28.17 6.74
C LEU A 80 -8.59 -26.97 6.72
N PRO A 81 -8.22 -25.86 7.39
CA PRO A 81 -9.13 -24.74 7.51
C PRO A 81 -9.42 -24.09 6.14
N PRO A 82 -10.61 -23.51 5.93
CA PRO A 82 -10.96 -22.88 4.64
C PRO A 82 -10.01 -21.75 4.21
N ASN A 83 -9.38 -21.08 5.17
CA ASN A 83 -8.37 -20.05 4.96
C ASN A 83 -6.93 -20.60 4.94
N PHE A 84 -6.76 -21.89 4.59
CA PHE A 84 -5.43 -22.48 4.43
C PHE A 84 -4.57 -21.61 3.47
N PRO A 85 -3.31 -21.30 3.81
CA PRO A 85 -2.51 -20.36 3.03
C PRO A 85 -2.38 -20.77 1.56
N GLY A 86 -2.88 -19.92 0.65
CA GLY A 86 -2.87 -20.18 -0.80
C GLY A 86 -3.86 -21.24 -1.29
N GLY A 87 -4.72 -21.76 -0.40
CA GLY A 87 -5.78 -22.68 -0.77
C GLY A 87 -5.31 -24.06 -1.24
N ALA A 88 -6.20 -24.75 -1.93
CA ALA A 88 -6.01 -26.13 -2.36
C ALA A 88 -4.91 -26.26 -3.44
N GLU A 89 -4.71 -25.22 -4.25
CA GLU A 89 -3.66 -25.15 -5.27
C GLU A 89 -2.26 -25.17 -4.64
N THR A 90 -2.07 -24.42 -3.56
CA THR A 90 -0.82 -24.45 -2.78
C THR A 90 -0.59 -25.80 -2.12
N PHE A 91 -1.65 -26.40 -1.55
CA PHE A 91 -1.54 -27.74 -1.00
C PHE A 91 -1.17 -28.79 -2.05
N GLU A 92 -1.71 -28.68 -3.26
CA GLU A 92 -1.42 -29.59 -4.37
C GLU A 92 0.07 -29.55 -4.75
N MET A 93 0.69 -28.37 -4.78
CA MET A 93 2.14 -28.21 -4.98
C MET A 93 2.96 -28.81 -3.83
N ILE A 94 2.50 -28.67 -2.58
CA ILE A 94 3.14 -29.27 -1.40
C ILE A 94 3.01 -30.80 -1.44
N ALA A 95 1.84 -31.33 -1.77
CA ALA A 95 1.62 -32.76 -1.91
C ALA A 95 2.53 -33.34 -3.01
N LEU A 96 2.71 -32.64 -4.12
CA LEU A 96 3.62 -33.07 -5.18
C LEU A 96 5.07 -33.19 -4.69
N PHE A 97 5.52 -32.27 -3.82
CA PHE A 97 6.82 -32.35 -3.13
C PHE A 97 6.88 -33.53 -2.15
N ILE A 98 5.83 -33.78 -1.38
CA ILE A 98 5.77 -34.90 -0.43
C ILE A 98 5.98 -36.24 -1.14
N TYR A 99 5.52 -36.36 -2.39
CA TYR A 99 5.75 -37.53 -3.26
C TYR A 99 7.08 -37.47 -4.03
N GLY A 100 8.03 -36.64 -3.60
CA GLY A 100 9.41 -36.62 -4.10
C GLY A 100 9.65 -35.86 -5.39
N SER A 101 8.71 -35.02 -5.84
CA SER A 101 8.92 -34.15 -6.99
C SER A 101 9.55 -32.83 -6.60
N SER A 102 10.18 -32.13 -7.54
CA SER A 102 10.64 -30.76 -7.32
C SER A 102 9.46 -29.80 -7.18
N THR A 103 9.55 -28.87 -6.24
CA THR A 103 8.58 -27.78 -6.10
C THR A 103 8.92 -26.67 -7.08
N LEU A 104 7.96 -26.26 -7.89
CA LEU A 104 8.08 -25.11 -8.78
C LEU A 104 7.77 -23.84 -7.98
N VAL A 105 8.79 -23.03 -7.74
CA VAL A 105 8.71 -21.82 -6.91
C VAL A 105 8.93 -20.60 -7.78
N ASP A 106 8.07 -19.60 -7.60
CA ASP A 106 8.16 -18.28 -8.23
C ASP A 106 7.72 -17.19 -7.24
N PRO A 107 7.91 -15.89 -7.57
CA PRO A 107 7.49 -14.79 -6.71
C PRO A 107 5.97 -14.73 -6.47
N PHE A 108 5.15 -15.33 -7.34
CA PHE A 108 3.69 -15.32 -7.22
C PHE A 108 3.18 -16.33 -6.19
N ASN A 109 3.92 -17.42 -5.96
CA ASN A 109 3.49 -18.53 -5.11
C ASN A 109 4.31 -18.70 -3.82
N VAL A 110 5.54 -18.17 -3.76
CA VAL A 110 6.47 -18.48 -2.66
C VAL A 110 5.95 -18.04 -1.29
N ALA A 111 5.25 -16.91 -1.19
CA ALA A 111 4.70 -16.45 0.08
C ALA A 111 3.65 -17.43 0.63
N ALA A 112 2.73 -17.87 -0.24
CA ALA A 112 1.70 -18.84 0.11
C ALA A 112 2.31 -20.20 0.45
N LEU A 113 3.26 -20.67 -0.35
CA LEU A 113 4.00 -21.91 -0.12
C LEU A 113 4.75 -21.88 1.22
N ARG A 114 5.41 -20.76 1.57
CA ARG A 114 6.12 -20.60 2.85
C ARG A 114 5.18 -20.57 4.04
N CYS A 115 4.04 -19.90 3.94
CA CYS A 115 3.00 -19.87 4.96
C CYS A 115 2.36 -21.27 5.16
N ALA A 116 2.04 -21.96 4.06
CA ALA A 116 1.47 -23.30 4.11
C ALA A 116 2.46 -24.35 4.65
N ALA A 117 3.74 -24.24 4.28
CA ALA A 117 4.79 -25.08 4.83
C ALA A 117 4.96 -24.89 6.34
N GLU A 118 4.85 -23.65 6.83
CA GLU A 118 4.81 -23.36 8.28
C GLU A 118 3.63 -24.06 8.93
N PHE A 119 2.41 -23.84 8.41
CA PHE A 119 1.20 -24.43 8.96
C PHE A 119 1.28 -25.97 9.05
N LEU A 120 1.89 -26.59 8.06
CA LEU A 120 2.05 -28.05 7.99
C LEU A 120 3.28 -28.56 8.76
N HIS A 121 4.02 -27.71 9.45
CA HIS A 121 5.27 -28.03 10.15
C HIS A 121 6.25 -28.79 9.24
N MET A 122 6.52 -28.26 8.05
CA MET A 122 7.43 -28.86 7.05
C MET A 122 8.86 -28.35 7.24
N THR A 123 9.42 -28.68 8.41
CA THR A 123 10.76 -28.28 8.85
C THR A 123 11.81 -29.38 8.62
N GLU A 124 13.08 -29.06 8.82
CA GLU A 124 14.19 -30.01 8.70
C GLU A 124 14.10 -31.20 9.67
N GLU A 125 13.34 -31.07 10.76
CA GLU A 125 13.06 -32.18 11.70
C GLU A 125 12.34 -33.36 11.01
N TYR A 126 11.61 -33.06 9.94
CA TYR A 126 10.82 -34.02 9.15
C TYR A 126 11.50 -34.36 7.82
N GLY A 127 12.80 -34.09 7.71
CA GLY A 127 13.63 -34.54 6.60
C GLY A 127 14.46 -33.42 6.00
N THR A 128 15.64 -33.78 5.51
CA THR A 128 16.61 -32.85 4.94
C THR A 128 16.07 -32.12 3.71
N GLY A 129 16.24 -30.81 3.65
CA GLY A 129 15.81 -29.97 2.53
C GLY A 129 14.29 -29.84 2.44
N ASN A 130 13.62 -29.71 3.58
CA ASN A 130 12.18 -29.53 3.67
C ASN A 130 11.77 -28.10 3.29
N LEU A 131 10.47 -27.89 3.16
CA LEU A 131 9.94 -26.73 2.45
C LEU A 131 10.18 -25.39 3.17
N CYS A 132 10.11 -25.31 4.50
CA CYS A 132 10.29 -24.03 5.20
C CYS A 132 11.65 -23.41 4.89
N GLN A 133 12.76 -24.14 5.14
CA GLN A 133 14.11 -23.64 4.88
C GLN A 133 14.33 -23.35 3.40
N ARG A 134 13.82 -24.23 2.51
CA ARG A 134 13.97 -24.06 1.06
C ARG A 134 13.33 -22.75 0.57
N PHE A 135 12.13 -22.41 1.03
CA PHE A 135 11.47 -21.18 0.63
C PHE A 135 12.08 -19.95 1.30
N ASP A 136 12.60 -20.07 2.53
CA ASP A 136 13.36 -18.99 3.17
C ASP A 136 14.63 -18.64 2.39
N ILE A 137 15.33 -19.64 1.87
CA ILE A 137 16.48 -19.45 0.98
C ILE A 137 16.05 -18.74 -0.31
N TYR A 138 14.99 -19.19 -0.98
CA TYR A 138 14.50 -18.56 -2.21
C TYR A 138 14.09 -17.09 -2.00
N LEU A 139 13.36 -16.81 -0.90
CA LEU A 139 13.00 -15.45 -0.52
C LEU A 139 14.25 -14.58 -0.37
N ASN A 140 15.26 -15.05 0.36
CA ASN A 140 16.49 -14.28 0.58
C ASN A 140 17.33 -14.07 -0.69
N GLN A 141 17.55 -15.14 -1.45
CA GLN A 141 18.55 -15.17 -2.52
C GLN A 141 18.00 -14.74 -3.88
N VAL A 142 16.69 -14.81 -4.08
CA VAL A 142 16.05 -14.47 -5.36
C VAL A 142 15.13 -13.27 -5.18
N VAL A 143 14.09 -13.41 -4.36
CA VAL A 143 13.04 -12.39 -4.24
C VAL A 143 13.60 -11.06 -3.74
N LEU A 144 14.28 -11.07 -2.60
CA LEU A 144 14.80 -9.85 -1.96
C LEU A 144 16.01 -9.25 -2.70
N GLN A 145 16.45 -9.84 -3.82
CA GLN A 145 17.48 -9.28 -4.68
C GLN A 145 16.89 -8.52 -5.89
N SER A 146 15.56 -8.53 -6.04
CA SER A 146 14.84 -8.00 -7.19
C SER A 146 13.67 -7.12 -6.74
N TRP A 147 13.62 -5.88 -7.26
CA TRP A 147 12.53 -4.93 -6.99
C TRP A 147 11.17 -5.54 -7.33
N ASN A 148 11.04 -6.04 -8.56
CA ASN A 148 9.79 -6.58 -9.09
C ASN A 148 9.31 -7.79 -8.30
N ASP A 149 10.21 -8.72 -7.97
CA ASP A 149 9.84 -9.94 -7.26
C ASP A 149 9.45 -9.64 -5.82
N THR A 150 10.17 -8.71 -5.16
CA THR A 150 9.84 -8.24 -3.81
C THR A 150 8.46 -7.56 -3.79
N LEU A 151 8.15 -6.74 -4.80
CA LEU A 151 6.86 -6.08 -4.92
C LEU A 151 5.72 -7.09 -5.12
N ILE A 152 5.91 -8.09 -6.00
CA ILE A 152 4.93 -9.15 -6.24
C ILE A 152 4.65 -9.91 -4.93
N VAL A 153 5.71 -10.33 -4.22
CA VAL A 153 5.58 -11.06 -2.96
C VAL A 153 4.84 -10.23 -1.90
N LEU A 154 5.21 -8.95 -1.74
CA LEU A 154 4.55 -8.05 -0.80
C LEU A 154 3.05 -7.92 -1.11
N GLN A 155 2.69 -7.76 -2.39
CA GLN A 155 1.29 -7.67 -2.81
C GLN A 155 0.53 -8.98 -2.53
N LYS A 156 1.13 -10.14 -2.79
CA LYS A 156 0.52 -11.45 -2.51
C LYS A 156 0.34 -11.72 -1.01
N CYS A 157 1.16 -11.11 -0.15
CA CYS A 157 1.03 -11.25 1.30
C CYS A 157 -0.28 -10.69 1.87
N GLN A 158 -1.00 -9.79 1.16
CA GLN A 158 -2.28 -9.24 1.64
C GLN A 158 -3.29 -10.33 1.99
N ASN A 159 -3.35 -11.38 1.18
CA ASN A 159 -4.27 -12.50 1.36
C ASN A 159 -3.75 -13.56 2.35
N LEU A 160 -2.59 -13.33 2.98
CA LEU A 160 -1.89 -14.27 3.84
C LEU A 160 -1.68 -13.70 5.26
N LEU A 161 -2.19 -12.51 5.55
CA LEU A 161 -2.15 -11.93 6.89
C LEU A 161 -3.08 -12.69 7.85
N PRO A 162 -2.70 -12.84 9.14
CA PRO A 162 -1.51 -12.30 9.79
C PRO A 162 -0.24 -13.16 9.63
N LEU A 163 -0.35 -14.39 9.14
CA LEU A 163 0.74 -15.37 9.13
C LEU A 163 1.98 -14.89 8.35
N ALA A 164 1.79 -14.22 7.22
CA ALA A 164 2.91 -13.65 6.46
C ALA A 164 3.68 -12.55 7.24
N GLU A 165 3.03 -11.87 8.18
CA GLU A 165 3.67 -10.90 9.06
C GLU A 165 4.44 -11.61 10.18
N GLU A 166 3.86 -12.63 10.80
CA GLU A 166 4.50 -13.45 11.84
C GLU A 166 5.78 -14.12 11.32
N LEU A 167 5.76 -14.55 10.06
CA LEU A 167 6.92 -15.10 9.34
C LEU A 167 7.91 -14.04 8.84
N LEU A 168 7.67 -12.76 9.14
CA LEU A 168 8.50 -11.62 8.75
C LEU A 168 8.67 -11.43 7.23
N ILE A 169 7.84 -12.07 6.41
CA ILE A 169 7.92 -11.95 4.94
C ILE A 169 7.60 -10.50 4.56
N VAL A 170 6.50 -9.96 5.09
CA VAL A 170 6.06 -8.59 4.82
C VAL A 170 7.10 -7.57 5.27
N SER A 171 7.59 -7.70 6.51
CA SER A 171 8.60 -6.79 7.06
C SER A 171 9.88 -6.79 6.23
N ARG A 172 10.39 -7.96 5.84
CA ARG A 172 11.58 -8.09 4.99
C ARG A 172 11.36 -7.46 3.62
N CYS A 173 10.22 -7.72 2.97
CA CYS A 173 9.91 -7.08 1.67
C CYS A 173 9.86 -5.55 1.77
N ILE A 174 9.26 -5.00 2.82
CA ILE A 174 9.17 -3.54 3.03
C ILE A 174 10.57 -2.94 3.22
N GLU A 175 11.41 -3.56 4.05
CA GLU A 175 12.76 -3.07 4.31
C GLU A 175 13.65 -3.14 3.07
N THR A 176 13.53 -4.22 2.28
CA THR A 176 14.26 -4.38 1.03
C THR A 176 13.79 -3.38 -0.04
N LEU A 177 12.47 -3.16 -0.21
CA LEU A 177 11.98 -2.13 -1.13
C LEU A 177 12.46 -0.73 -0.73
N ALA A 178 12.38 -0.39 0.55
CA ALA A 178 12.91 0.88 1.03
C ALA A 178 14.41 0.99 0.77
N PHE A 179 15.18 -0.07 1.01
CA PHE A 179 16.62 -0.09 0.73
C PHE A 179 16.95 0.12 -0.75
N MET A 180 16.26 -0.59 -1.64
CA MET A 180 16.44 -0.43 -3.08
C MET A 180 16.06 1.00 -3.53
N ALA A 181 14.97 1.55 -3.01
CA ALA A 181 14.58 2.93 -3.27
C ALA A 181 15.60 3.95 -2.74
N CYS A 182 16.16 3.75 -1.53
CA CYS A 182 17.25 4.58 -1.00
C CYS A 182 18.46 4.60 -1.94
N MET A 183 18.82 3.45 -2.49
CA MET A 183 19.94 3.36 -3.45
C MET A 183 19.64 4.11 -4.75
N GLU A 184 18.43 4.00 -5.28
CA GLU A 184 18.01 4.77 -6.46
C GLU A 184 18.01 6.30 -6.19
N ILE A 185 17.67 6.73 -4.96
CA ILE A 185 17.67 8.15 -4.55
C ILE A 185 19.11 8.69 -4.40
N LEU A 186 20.02 7.92 -3.80
CA LEU A 186 21.35 8.40 -3.40
C LEU A 186 22.42 8.28 -4.49
N ASP A 187 22.26 7.40 -5.48
CA ASP A 187 23.24 7.20 -6.57
C ASP A 187 22.56 6.89 -7.92
N PRO A 188 21.89 7.88 -8.56
CA PRO A 188 21.19 7.68 -9.83
C PRO A 188 22.13 7.43 -11.02
N GLU A 189 23.36 7.95 -10.97
CA GLU A 189 24.34 7.94 -12.06
C GLU A 189 24.99 6.55 -12.29
N ARG A 190 25.02 5.68 -11.27
CA ARG A 190 25.67 4.35 -11.40
C ARG A 190 24.82 3.26 -12.06
N ARG A 191 23.52 3.48 -12.30
CA ARG A 191 22.61 2.42 -12.76
C ARG A 191 21.84 2.70 -14.06
N ARG A 192 21.90 3.90 -14.62
CA ARG A 192 21.17 4.25 -15.85
C ARG A 192 22.03 5.02 -16.83
N ASP A 193 21.93 4.66 -18.11
CA ASP A 193 22.64 5.32 -19.24
C ASP A 193 22.12 6.75 -19.55
N GLN A 194 21.02 7.19 -18.91
CA GLN A 194 20.42 8.51 -19.11
C GLN A 194 20.13 9.21 -17.76
N PRO A 195 20.43 10.52 -17.65
CA PRO A 195 20.18 11.28 -16.43
C PRO A 195 18.67 11.39 -16.20
N VAL A 196 18.20 10.77 -15.12
CA VAL A 196 16.82 10.92 -14.65
C VAL A 196 16.65 12.33 -14.09
N VAL A 197 15.47 12.94 -14.27
CA VAL A 197 15.09 14.14 -13.52
C VAL A 197 15.15 13.80 -12.04
N THR A 198 16.26 14.14 -11.39
CA THR A 198 16.50 13.78 -9.99
C THR A 198 15.36 14.32 -9.15
N LEU A 199 14.96 13.59 -8.13
CA LEU A 199 13.98 14.05 -7.16
C LEU A 199 14.41 15.37 -6.48
N GLU A 200 15.71 15.71 -6.55
CA GLU A 200 16.26 17.04 -6.24
C GLU A 200 15.82 18.15 -7.20
N THR A 201 15.73 17.86 -8.50
CA THR A 201 15.19 18.79 -9.50
C THR A 201 13.70 19.05 -9.26
N LEU A 202 12.99 18.07 -8.67
CA LEU A 202 11.56 18.16 -8.31
C LEU A 202 11.32 19.01 -7.06
N ALA A 203 12.21 18.92 -6.07
CA ALA A 203 12.15 19.77 -4.88
C ALA A 203 12.31 21.28 -5.19
N CYS A 204 12.72 21.63 -6.41
CA CYS A 204 13.06 23.00 -6.80
C CYS A 204 12.21 23.56 -7.96
N ARG A 205 11.26 22.80 -8.54
CA ARG A 205 10.41 23.26 -9.65
C ARG A 205 8.93 23.31 -9.26
N PRO A 206 8.15 24.26 -9.81
CA PRO A 206 6.70 24.30 -9.59
C PRO A 206 6.01 23.06 -10.16
N TRP A 207 5.17 22.42 -9.37
CA TRP A 207 4.36 21.28 -9.78
C TRP A 207 3.47 21.56 -11.01
N SER A 208 3.39 20.61 -11.92
CA SER A 208 2.42 20.59 -13.02
C SER A 208 1.97 19.17 -13.36
N ASP A 209 0.74 19.01 -13.85
CA ASP A 209 0.21 17.71 -14.28
C ASP A 209 1.11 17.02 -15.33
N GLU A 210 1.74 17.79 -16.21
CA GLU A 210 2.70 17.28 -17.19
C GLU A 210 3.99 16.81 -16.53
N MET A 211 4.47 17.50 -15.49
CA MET A 211 5.63 17.08 -14.72
C MET A 211 5.36 15.74 -14.02
N VAL A 212 4.23 15.59 -13.34
CA VAL A 212 3.84 14.34 -12.66
C VAL A 212 3.76 13.18 -13.65
N LYS A 213 3.10 13.39 -14.79
CA LYS A 213 3.01 12.39 -15.87
C LYS A 213 4.38 12.01 -16.45
N ASN A 214 5.29 12.98 -16.60
CA ASN A 214 6.65 12.73 -17.05
C ASN A 214 7.46 11.91 -16.03
N ILE A 215 7.28 12.16 -14.73
CA ILE A 215 7.99 11.41 -13.67
C ILE A 215 7.46 10.00 -13.54
N ILE A 216 6.13 9.82 -13.48
CA ILE A 216 5.50 8.50 -13.40
C ILE A 216 5.84 7.65 -14.64
N SER A 217 6.09 8.29 -15.79
CA SER A 217 6.53 7.59 -17.01
C SER A 217 8.02 7.28 -17.04
N GLN A 218 8.87 8.02 -16.32
CA GLN A 218 10.33 7.81 -16.27
C GLN A 218 10.78 6.93 -15.08
N ASP A 219 10.13 7.05 -13.91
CA ASP A 219 10.50 6.35 -12.68
C ASP A 219 9.47 5.31 -12.27
N LEU A 220 9.62 4.11 -12.85
CA LEU A 220 8.75 2.95 -12.60
C LEU A 220 8.66 2.58 -11.11
N TRP A 221 9.72 2.78 -10.33
CA TRP A 221 9.73 2.45 -8.90
C TRP A 221 8.82 3.37 -8.07
N ILE A 222 8.72 4.66 -8.40
CA ILE A 222 7.79 5.58 -7.71
C ILE A 222 6.36 5.15 -8.00
N LYS A 223 6.06 4.82 -9.28
CA LYS A 223 4.76 4.31 -9.70
C LYS A 223 4.36 3.06 -8.93
N ASP A 224 5.29 2.14 -8.71
CA ASP A 224 5.07 0.93 -7.94
C ASP A 224 4.79 1.21 -6.46
N LEU A 225 5.54 2.13 -5.85
CA LEU A 225 5.32 2.52 -4.46
C LEU A 225 3.95 3.19 -4.26
N ILE A 226 3.55 4.10 -5.16
CA ILE A 226 2.23 4.75 -5.08
C ILE A 226 1.08 3.81 -5.44
N ALA A 227 1.38 2.66 -6.05
CA ALA A 227 0.42 1.59 -6.28
C ALA A 227 0.14 0.74 -5.04
N LEU A 228 0.96 0.83 -3.99
CA LEU A 228 0.80 0.02 -2.79
C LEU A 228 -0.45 0.40 -1.97
N PRO A 229 -1.08 -0.58 -1.29
CA PRO A 229 -2.09 -0.30 -0.27
C PRO A 229 -1.51 0.59 0.83
N LEU A 230 -2.35 1.46 1.40
CA LEU A 230 -1.95 2.46 2.39
C LEU A 230 -1.15 1.88 3.57
N ALA A 231 -1.56 0.70 4.06
CA ALA A 231 -0.88 0.03 5.18
C ALA A 231 0.58 -0.33 4.86
N PHE A 232 0.86 -0.78 3.63
CA PHE A 232 2.22 -1.09 3.20
C PHE A 232 2.99 0.19 2.84
N PHE A 233 2.35 1.11 2.13
CA PHE A 233 2.95 2.40 1.78
C PHE A 233 3.47 3.15 3.02
N LYS A 234 2.64 3.28 4.06
CA LYS A 234 3.02 3.91 5.34
C LYS A 234 4.28 3.28 5.95
N ARG A 235 4.39 1.95 5.90
CA ARG A 235 5.53 1.22 6.43
C ARG A 235 6.78 1.37 5.58
N VAL A 236 6.64 1.45 4.25
CA VAL A 236 7.76 1.77 3.34
C VAL A 236 8.29 3.17 3.65
N ILE A 237 7.43 4.18 3.77
CA ILE A 237 7.83 5.55 4.15
C ILE A 237 8.56 5.55 5.51
N GLY A 238 8.02 4.85 6.51
CA GLY A 238 8.68 4.70 7.80
C GLY A 238 10.06 4.00 7.70
N SER A 239 10.20 3.04 6.79
CA SER A 239 11.48 2.36 6.53
C SER A 239 12.50 3.27 5.82
N LEU A 240 12.07 4.06 4.82
CA LEU A 240 12.92 5.05 4.15
C LEU A 240 13.52 6.04 5.16
N ARG A 241 12.70 6.53 6.10
CA ARG A 241 13.16 7.41 7.18
C ARG A 241 14.17 6.75 8.10
N ARG A 242 13.91 5.51 8.54
CA ARG A 242 14.86 4.73 9.37
C ARG A 242 16.20 4.50 8.67
N GLN A 243 16.21 4.46 7.34
CA GLN A 243 17.41 4.32 6.53
C GLN A 243 18.12 5.65 6.24
N GLY A 244 17.64 6.77 6.80
CA GLY A 244 18.30 8.07 6.73
C GLY A 244 17.99 8.91 5.50
N VAL A 245 16.94 8.56 4.74
CA VAL A 245 16.50 9.38 3.61
C VAL A 245 15.97 10.71 4.12
N LYS A 246 16.53 11.82 3.60
CA LYS A 246 16.12 13.18 3.98
C LYS A 246 14.68 13.48 3.56
N GLU A 247 13.96 14.28 4.34
CA GLU A 247 12.55 14.63 4.06
C GLU A 247 12.34 15.31 2.72
N LYS A 248 13.34 16.04 2.20
CA LYS A 248 13.32 16.59 0.84
C LYS A 248 13.06 15.55 -0.25
N TYR A 249 13.35 14.26 0.02
CA TYR A 249 13.04 13.15 -0.88
C TYR A 249 11.81 12.34 -0.50
N VAL A 250 11.54 12.18 0.79
CA VAL A 250 10.39 11.41 1.27
C VAL A 250 9.08 12.16 1.01
N SER A 251 9.09 13.48 1.20
CA SER A 251 7.90 14.33 1.07
C SER A 251 7.28 14.26 -0.34
N PRO A 252 8.04 14.40 -1.45
CA PRO A 252 7.48 14.22 -2.80
C PRO A 252 6.80 12.86 -3.02
N ILE A 253 7.34 11.76 -2.45
CA ILE A 253 6.76 10.41 -2.61
C ILE A 253 5.39 10.32 -1.91
N ILE A 254 5.28 10.90 -0.71
CA ILE A 254 4.01 11.00 0.04
C ILE A 254 3.00 11.82 -0.76
N LEU A 255 3.45 12.91 -1.37
CA LEU A 255 2.63 13.78 -2.18
C LEU A 255 2.15 13.12 -3.48
N PHE A 256 3.01 12.40 -4.22
CA PHE A 256 2.59 11.60 -5.37
C PHE A 256 1.55 10.54 -4.99
N TYR A 257 1.68 9.96 -3.79
CA TYR A 257 0.66 9.06 -3.27
C TYR A 257 -0.68 9.77 -3.10
N ALA A 258 -0.69 10.95 -2.49
CA ALA A 258 -1.89 11.74 -2.26
C ALA A 258 -2.56 12.18 -3.57
N ASP A 259 -1.78 12.69 -4.51
CA ASP A 259 -2.24 13.18 -5.82
C ASP A 259 -2.98 12.08 -6.61
N LYS A 260 -2.45 10.85 -6.60
CA LYS A 260 -3.12 9.68 -7.19
C LYS A 260 -4.56 9.53 -6.69
N TRP A 261 -4.80 9.72 -5.41
CA TRP A 261 -6.13 9.56 -4.81
C TRP A 261 -7.05 10.76 -5.06
N ILE A 262 -6.50 11.96 -5.20
CA ILE A 262 -7.24 13.16 -5.61
C ILE A 262 -7.74 13.00 -7.06
N ILE A 263 -6.85 12.60 -7.98
CA ILE A 263 -7.20 12.36 -9.40
C ILE A 263 -8.26 11.26 -9.53
N LEU A 264 -8.14 10.17 -8.78
CA LEU A 264 -9.10 9.06 -8.82
C LEU A 264 -10.51 9.52 -8.43
N ARG A 265 -10.62 10.49 -7.51
CA ARG A 265 -11.90 11.09 -7.12
C ARG A 265 -12.48 12.00 -8.19
N ASN A 266 -11.66 12.85 -8.82
CA ASN A 266 -12.14 13.72 -9.91
C ASN A 266 -12.70 12.89 -11.09
N ALA A 267 -12.20 11.67 -11.29
CA ALA A 267 -12.73 10.72 -12.26
C ALA A 267 -13.99 9.97 -11.78
N ALA A 268 -14.17 9.80 -10.47
CA ALA A 268 -15.29 9.09 -9.83
C ALA A 268 -16.40 10.06 -9.42
N ASN A 269 -16.96 10.79 -10.38
CA ASN A 269 -18.25 11.44 -10.17
C ASN A 269 -19.34 10.35 -10.21
N GLU A 270 -20.18 10.32 -9.16
CA GLU A 270 -21.32 9.41 -8.89
C GLU A 270 -21.03 8.15 -8.04
N GLY A 271 -20.91 8.34 -6.71
CA GLY A 271 -20.85 7.25 -5.71
C GLY A 271 -20.29 7.66 -4.35
N ALA A 272 -20.84 8.71 -3.73
CA ALA A 272 -20.03 9.69 -2.99
C ALA A 272 -19.83 9.52 -1.47
N ASP A 273 -20.40 8.55 -0.74
CA ASP A 273 -20.24 8.54 0.74
C ASP A 273 -19.07 7.65 1.23
N ASP A 274 -18.97 6.40 0.76
CA ASP A 274 -17.93 5.47 1.23
C ASP A 274 -16.54 5.81 0.66
N SER A 275 -16.49 6.30 -0.58
CA SER A 275 -15.25 6.79 -1.20
C SER A 275 -14.72 8.06 -0.52
N MET A 276 -15.60 8.88 0.04
CA MET A 276 -15.24 10.12 0.75
C MET A 276 -14.56 9.82 2.08
N LYS A 277 -15.11 8.87 2.85
CA LYS A 277 -14.53 8.41 4.12
C LYS A 277 -13.15 7.79 3.90
N ASN A 278 -13.01 6.94 2.87
CA ASN A 278 -11.73 6.34 2.52
C ASN A 278 -10.69 7.40 2.10
N LEU A 279 -11.10 8.40 1.31
CA LEU A 279 -10.21 9.50 0.94
C LEU A 279 -9.81 10.34 2.15
N ALA A 280 -10.74 10.69 3.04
CA ALA A 280 -10.44 11.43 4.26
C ALA A 280 -9.42 10.69 5.15
N VAL A 281 -9.56 9.35 5.28
CA VAL A 281 -8.60 8.51 6.00
C VAL A 281 -7.23 8.50 5.32
N ILE A 282 -7.20 8.35 3.99
CA ILE A 282 -5.94 8.37 3.21
C ILE A 282 -5.26 9.73 3.36
N MET A 283 -6.01 10.82 3.20
CA MET A 283 -5.49 12.18 3.33
C MET A 283 -5.00 12.43 4.75
N GLN A 284 -5.72 12.00 5.78
CA GLN A 284 -5.28 12.10 7.18
C GLN A 284 -3.95 11.38 7.40
N VAL A 285 -3.78 10.18 6.83
CA VAL A 285 -2.52 9.43 6.92
C VAL A 285 -1.40 10.10 6.12
N VAL A 286 -1.69 10.70 4.95
CA VAL A 286 -0.73 11.53 4.21
C VAL A 286 -0.25 12.70 5.08
N VAL A 287 -1.16 13.39 5.79
CA VAL A 287 -0.79 14.44 6.74
C VAL A 287 0.07 13.89 7.88
N ASP A 288 -0.33 12.78 8.50
CA ASP A 288 0.46 12.14 9.56
C ASP A 288 1.85 11.70 9.08
N LEU A 289 1.97 11.43 7.78
CA LEU A 289 3.22 11.06 7.15
C LEU A 289 4.09 12.28 6.82
N LEU A 290 3.55 13.47 6.61
CA LEU A 290 4.38 14.67 6.37
C LEU A 290 5.05 15.13 7.67
N PRO A 291 6.25 15.73 7.60
CA PRO A 291 6.93 16.23 8.79
C PRO A 291 6.07 17.27 9.51
N ASN A 292 5.74 17.00 10.78
CA ASN A 292 5.11 17.98 11.66
C ASN A 292 6.10 19.12 11.87
N GLY A 293 5.87 20.25 11.21
CA GLY A 293 6.77 21.40 11.15
C GLY A 293 7.60 21.63 12.41
N CYS A 294 8.87 21.25 12.34
CA CYS A 294 9.94 21.68 13.22
C CYS A 294 11.31 21.50 12.52
N GLY A 295 11.34 21.77 11.21
CA GLY A 295 12.53 21.77 10.36
C GLY A 295 12.78 23.17 9.82
N GLU A 296 14.05 23.49 9.55
CA GLU A 296 14.51 24.79 9.05
C GLU A 296 13.78 25.22 7.76
N ALA A 297 13.76 26.53 7.48
CA ALA A 297 13.03 27.17 6.37
C ALA A 297 13.23 26.53 4.97
N THR A 298 14.28 25.71 4.79
CA THR A 298 14.60 25.00 3.55
C THR A 298 13.65 23.83 3.22
N GLU A 299 12.96 23.23 4.21
CA GLU A 299 12.04 22.09 3.99
C GLU A 299 10.63 22.52 3.54
N SER A 300 10.14 23.68 4.00
CA SER A 300 8.86 24.27 3.55
C SER A 300 8.92 24.74 2.10
N ASP A 301 10.06 25.28 1.67
CA ASP A 301 10.29 25.67 0.28
C ASP A 301 10.20 24.46 -0.67
N CYS A 302 10.75 23.30 -0.26
CA CYS A 302 10.70 22.06 -1.05
C CYS A 302 9.27 21.52 -1.24
N LEU A 303 8.42 21.59 -0.23
CA LEU A 303 7.01 21.17 -0.31
C LEU A 303 6.18 22.12 -1.19
N SER A 304 6.43 23.43 -1.06
CA SER A 304 5.75 24.44 -1.89
C SER A 304 6.14 24.36 -3.37
N ALA A 305 7.40 24.04 -3.67
CA ALA A 305 7.85 23.73 -5.02
C ALA A 305 7.24 22.43 -5.52
N ALA A 306 7.33 21.35 -4.72
CA ALA A 306 6.97 20.00 -5.12
C ALA A 306 5.47 19.67 -5.15
N PHE A 307 4.54 20.55 -4.79
CA PHE A 307 3.09 20.26 -4.93
C PHE A 307 2.30 21.33 -5.68
N GLY A 308 2.87 22.53 -5.82
CA GLY A 308 2.14 23.69 -6.33
C GLY A 308 1.14 24.18 -5.28
N SER A 309 1.10 25.50 -5.06
CA SER A 309 0.23 26.10 -4.05
C SER A 309 -1.26 25.80 -4.29
N GLU A 310 -1.68 25.76 -5.54
CA GLU A 310 -3.06 25.50 -5.94
C GLU A 310 -3.53 24.07 -5.59
N SER A 311 -2.75 23.05 -5.97
CA SER A 311 -3.08 21.64 -5.65
C SER A 311 -3.09 21.38 -4.14
N TRP A 312 -2.17 22.03 -3.41
CA TRP A 312 -2.15 21.95 -1.95
C TRP A 312 -3.41 22.57 -1.34
N ASP A 313 -3.83 23.74 -1.82
CA ASP A 313 -5.03 24.40 -1.30
C ASP A 313 -6.32 23.63 -1.65
N MET A 314 -6.37 22.96 -2.81
CA MET A 314 -7.45 22.00 -3.13
C MET A 314 -7.45 20.81 -2.15
N TYR A 315 -6.27 20.28 -1.83
CA TYR A 315 -6.13 19.24 -0.82
C TYR A 315 -6.55 19.71 0.58
N LEU A 316 -6.19 20.93 0.98
CA LEU A 316 -6.64 21.54 2.23
C LEU A 316 -8.17 21.63 2.28
N ASN A 317 -8.83 21.96 1.16
CA ASN A 317 -10.27 22.03 1.08
C ASN A 317 -10.94 20.68 1.34
N GLU A 318 -10.32 19.58 0.91
CA GLU A 318 -10.84 18.24 1.16
C GLU A 318 -10.65 17.79 2.62
N ILE A 319 -9.50 18.07 3.23
CA ILE A 319 -9.29 17.75 4.65
C ILE A 319 -10.17 18.65 5.53
N ALA A 320 -10.41 19.89 5.13
CA ALA A 320 -11.26 20.82 5.85
C ALA A 320 -12.69 20.30 6.07
N ALA A 321 -13.18 19.42 5.19
CA ALA A 321 -14.48 18.76 5.34
C ALA A 321 -14.53 17.70 6.46
N ASN A 322 -13.39 17.27 7.00
CA ASN A 322 -13.33 16.32 8.10
C ASN A 322 -13.57 17.01 9.44
N SER A 323 -14.72 16.76 10.08
CA SER A 323 -15.12 17.33 11.37
C SER A 323 -14.22 16.94 12.56
N GLU A 324 -13.37 15.93 12.43
CA GLU A 324 -12.41 15.54 13.47
C GLU A 324 -11.10 16.35 13.41
N LEU A 325 -10.91 17.17 12.37
CA LEU A 325 -9.69 17.95 12.19
C LEU A 325 -9.64 19.15 13.15
N CYS A 326 -8.71 19.16 14.10
CA CYS A 326 -8.60 20.28 15.03
C CYS A 326 -7.99 21.54 14.37
N CYS A 327 -8.40 22.72 14.85
CA CYS A 327 -7.98 24.03 14.32
C CYS A 327 -6.46 24.18 14.25
N LYS A 328 -5.73 23.76 15.30
CA LYS A 328 -4.26 23.81 15.33
C LYS A 328 -3.63 23.02 14.18
N ARG A 329 -4.18 21.85 13.87
CA ARG A 329 -3.66 20.99 12.82
C ARG A 329 -3.95 21.55 11.43
N PHE A 330 -5.13 22.14 11.23
CA PHE A 330 -5.45 22.83 9.98
C PHE A 330 -4.52 24.02 9.71
N MET A 331 -4.21 24.83 10.73
CA MET A 331 -3.26 25.94 10.59
C MET A 331 -1.85 25.46 10.23
N ASN A 332 -1.34 24.42 10.89
CA ASN A 332 -0.04 23.83 10.55
C ASN A 332 0.00 23.35 9.09
N LEU A 333 -1.11 22.84 8.56
CA LEU A 333 -1.21 22.41 7.16
C LEU A 333 -1.22 23.58 6.17
N ILE A 334 -1.88 24.70 6.52
CA ILE A 334 -1.83 25.92 5.70
C ILE A 334 -0.38 26.44 5.63
N GLU A 335 0.34 26.41 6.75
CA GLU A 335 1.73 26.86 6.89
C GLU A 335 2.74 26.02 6.10
N THR A 336 2.42 24.76 5.79
CA THR A 336 3.28 23.87 4.98
C THR A 336 3.70 24.53 3.66
N VAL A 337 2.78 25.28 3.04
CA VAL A 337 3.04 26.10 1.86
C VAL A 337 3.01 27.57 2.26
N PRO A 338 4.10 28.34 2.11
CA PRO A 338 4.10 29.75 2.46
C PRO A 338 3.14 30.57 1.60
N GLY A 339 2.56 31.63 2.17
CA GLY A 339 1.73 32.59 1.42
C GLY A 339 2.47 33.31 0.29
N SER A 340 3.80 33.35 0.31
CA SER A 340 4.64 33.87 -0.78
C SER A 340 4.61 32.97 -2.01
N SER A 341 4.50 31.64 -1.84
CA SER A 341 4.43 30.65 -2.93
C SER A 341 3.03 30.56 -3.56
N ARG A 342 2.02 31.20 -2.95
CA ARG A 342 0.66 31.29 -3.48
C ARG A 342 0.52 32.47 -4.42
N GLN A 343 0.21 32.22 -5.69
CA GLN A 343 -0.09 33.28 -6.64
C GLN A 343 -1.47 33.89 -6.37
N THR A 344 -2.46 33.05 -6.09
CA THR A 344 -3.82 33.42 -5.70
C THR A 344 -4.17 32.76 -4.35
N HIS A 345 -5.16 33.30 -3.64
CA HIS A 345 -5.66 32.73 -2.39
C HIS A 345 -7.07 32.13 -2.54
N ASP A 346 -7.57 31.98 -3.77
CA ASP A 346 -8.94 31.56 -4.06
C ASP A 346 -9.26 30.16 -3.49
N HIS A 347 -8.40 29.18 -3.78
CA HIS A 347 -8.57 27.81 -3.27
C HIS A 347 -8.31 27.72 -1.77
N LEU A 348 -7.36 28.50 -1.25
CA LEU A 348 -7.15 28.58 0.19
C LEU A 348 -8.40 29.14 0.90
N TYR A 349 -9.03 30.17 0.33
CA TYR A 349 -10.27 30.72 0.86
C TYR A 349 -11.38 29.67 0.87
N ARG A 350 -11.55 28.92 -0.22
CA ARG A 350 -12.51 27.80 -0.26
C ARG A 350 -12.23 26.78 0.83
N ALA A 351 -10.96 26.41 1.03
CA ALA A 351 -10.57 25.50 2.09
C ALA A 351 -10.91 26.02 3.49
N VAL A 352 -10.60 27.29 3.77
CA VAL A 352 -10.95 27.92 5.05
C VAL A 352 -12.47 27.98 5.24
N ASN A 353 -13.22 28.32 4.19
CA ASN A 353 -14.68 28.37 4.23
C ASN A 353 -15.28 26.98 4.52
N THR A 354 -14.84 25.95 3.81
CA THR A 354 -15.23 24.56 4.06
C THR A 354 -14.89 24.12 5.49
N PHE A 355 -13.74 24.55 6.02
CA PHE A 355 -13.33 24.25 7.39
C PHE A 355 -14.32 24.85 8.40
N PHE A 356 -14.70 26.12 8.21
CA PHE A 356 -15.67 26.78 9.08
C PHE A 356 -17.06 26.16 9.01
N GLN A 357 -17.51 25.75 7.82
CA GLN A 357 -18.79 25.08 7.64
C GLN A 357 -18.82 23.70 8.33
N SER A 358 -17.71 22.99 8.31
CA SER A 358 -17.59 21.64 8.89
C SER A 358 -17.30 21.65 10.40
N HIS A 359 -16.93 22.81 10.96
CA HIS A 359 -16.57 22.99 12.36
C HIS A 359 -17.36 24.14 13.02
N PRO A 360 -18.69 23.97 13.21
CA PRO A 360 -19.56 25.03 13.72
C PRO A 360 -19.24 25.46 15.17
N ASN A 361 -18.51 24.64 15.93
CA ASN A 361 -18.16 24.90 17.32
C ASN A 361 -16.90 25.77 17.51
N LEU A 362 -16.24 26.19 16.43
CA LEU A 362 -15.05 27.04 16.53
C LEU A 362 -15.37 28.40 17.16
N SER A 363 -14.51 28.82 18.08
CA SER A 363 -14.57 30.14 18.68
C SER A 363 -14.23 31.23 17.66
N GLN A 364 -14.67 32.47 17.91
CA GLN A 364 -14.32 33.62 17.07
C GLN A 364 -12.81 33.89 17.06
N GLU A 365 -12.11 33.58 18.15
CA GLU A 365 -10.65 33.67 18.24
C GLU A 365 -9.97 32.67 17.29
N GLU A 366 -10.41 31.40 17.28
CA GLU A 366 -9.90 30.38 16.37
C GLU A 366 -10.16 30.71 14.90
N LYS A 367 -11.37 31.19 14.57
CA LYS A 367 -11.68 31.67 13.21
C LYS A 367 -10.74 32.81 12.80
N GLY A 368 -10.48 33.76 13.70
CA GLY A 368 -9.53 34.85 13.46
C GLY A 368 -8.10 34.37 13.21
N LEU A 369 -7.63 33.35 13.94
CA LEU A 369 -6.31 32.75 13.74
C LEU A 369 -6.17 32.10 12.36
N VAL A 370 -7.19 31.38 11.89
CA VAL A 370 -7.19 30.75 10.55
C VAL A 370 -7.27 31.80 9.44
N CYS A 371 -8.11 32.83 9.60
CA CYS A 371 -8.24 33.91 8.62
C CYS A 371 -6.95 34.72 8.43
N LYS A 372 -6.04 34.74 9.42
CA LYS A 372 -4.75 35.44 9.32
C LYS A 372 -3.87 34.95 8.16
N TYR A 373 -4.06 33.70 7.71
CA TYR A 373 -3.31 33.15 6.58
C TYR A 373 -3.85 33.57 5.21
N LEU A 374 -5.04 34.18 5.14
CA LEU A 374 -5.62 34.68 3.92
C LEU A 374 -5.15 36.11 3.62
N ASN A 375 -4.61 36.32 2.42
CA ASN A 375 -4.35 37.65 1.90
C ASN A 375 -5.47 38.05 0.94
N CYS A 376 -6.35 38.95 1.38
CA CYS A 376 -7.50 39.40 0.61
C CYS A 376 -7.11 40.12 -0.70
N GLN A 377 -5.88 40.65 -0.81
CA GLN A 377 -5.38 41.26 -2.05
C GLN A 377 -5.03 40.23 -3.13
N LYS A 378 -4.91 38.95 -2.75
CA LYS A 378 -4.65 37.82 -3.66
C LYS A 378 -5.92 37.04 -4.03
N LEU A 379 -7.10 37.53 -3.63
CA LEU A 379 -8.38 36.94 -4.00
C LEU A 379 -8.86 37.52 -5.33
N SER A 380 -9.43 36.67 -6.17
CA SER A 380 -10.15 37.14 -7.36
C SER A 380 -11.44 37.86 -6.98
N GLN A 381 -11.94 38.68 -7.90
CA GLN A 381 -13.19 39.43 -7.70
C GLN A 381 -14.38 38.49 -7.43
N GLU A 382 -14.42 37.33 -8.07
CA GLU A 382 -15.46 36.32 -7.85
C GLU A 382 -15.44 35.79 -6.42
N ILE A 383 -14.26 35.42 -5.91
CA ILE A 383 -14.11 34.92 -4.54
C ILE A 383 -14.36 36.02 -3.51
N CYS A 384 -13.99 37.28 -3.79
CA CYS A 384 -14.34 38.40 -2.91
C CYS A 384 -15.86 38.56 -2.78
N ILE A 385 -16.62 38.41 -3.87
CA ILE A 385 -18.09 38.45 -3.81
C ILE A 385 -18.63 37.27 -2.98
N GLU A 386 -18.10 36.07 -3.20
CA GLU A 386 -18.46 34.87 -2.41
C GLU A 386 -18.12 35.06 -0.92
N ALA A 387 -16.97 35.66 -0.60
CA ALA A 387 -16.55 35.99 0.75
C ALA A 387 -17.52 36.94 1.45
N VAL A 388 -17.92 38.02 0.80
CA VAL A 388 -18.92 38.95 1.33
C VAL A 388 -20.29 38.28 1.54
N GLN A 389 -20.64 37.30 0.70
CA GLN A 389 -21.88 36.53 0.86
C GLN A 389 -21.80 35.53 2.02
N ASN A 390 -20.65 34.92 2.22
CA ASN A 390 -20.38 34.00 3.34
C ASN A 390 -20.11 34.74 4.67
N GLU A 391 -19.78 36.04 4.61
CA GLU A 391 -19.54 36.95 5.75
C GLU A 391 -20.75 37.17 6.65
N PHE A 392 -21.91 36.54 6.39
CA PHE A 392 -22.98 36.51 7.38
C PHE A 392 -22.60 35.77 8.68
N ASP A 393 -21.49 35.00 8.73
CA ASP A 393 -21.08 34.25 9.95
C ASP A 393 -19.59 34.31 10.40
N ALA A 394 -18.65 34.96 9.68
CA ALA A 394 -17.21 34.82 10.01
C ALA A 394 -16.30 36.07 10.03
N VAL A 395 -16.71 37.26 9.58
CA VAL A 395 -15.82 38.45 9.59
C VAL A 395 -16.49 39.62 10.30
N LYS A 396 -16.32 39.67 11.62
CA LYS A 396 -16.46 40.91 12.41
C LYS A 396 -15.18 41.27 13.17
N THR A 397 -14.03 40.78 12.74
CA THR A 397 -12.75 40.99 13.46
C THR A 397 -11.66 41.69 12.64
N ASN A 398 -12.00 42.37 11.54
CA ASN A 398 -11.13 43.44 11.04
C ASN A 398 -11.85 44.78 11.14
N SER A 399 -11.29 45.63 12.00
CA SER A 399 -11.63 47.04 12.20
C SER A 399 -11.74 47.80 10.87
N PRO A 400 -12.59 48.85 10.80
CA PRO A 400 -12.92 49.52 9.54
C PRO A 400 -11.77 50.43 9.07
N GLY A 401 -11.41 50.28 7.79
CA GLY A 401 -10.41 51.09 7.08
C GLY A 401 -9.39 50.14 6.42
N THR A 402 -9.43 49.87 5.12
CA THR A 402 -9.48 50.81 4.00
C THR A 402 -9.88 49.97 2.77
N PHE A 403 -10.93 50.39 2.06
CA PHE A 403 -11.20 49.94 0.70
C PHE A 403 -10.28 50.64 -0.29
#